data_AF-A0A1J5I0P6-F1
#
_entry.id   AF-A0A1J5I0P6-F1
#
_cell.length_a   1.000
_cell.length_b   1.000
_cell.length_c   1.000
_cell.angle_alpha   90.00
_cell.angle_beta   90.00
_cell.angle_gamma   90.00
#
_symmetry.space_group_name_H-M   'P 1'
#
loop_
_entity.id
_entity.type
_entity.pdbx_description
1 polymer ?
#
loop_
_entity_poly.entity_id
_entity_poly.type
_entity_poly.pdbx_seq_one_letter_code
_entity_poly.pdbx_strand_id
1 'polypeptide(L)'
;MKPKEMKPGTVYRIIDRESGNFVGSYSRAYCDEYDFSSAYQARLANCHGMFTDEKRYKIAKYKVTYELVKDDCDIEKGDKKFYKKDLERFGW
;
A
#
# COMPACT_ATOMS: atom_id res chain seq x y z
N MET A 1 10.22 4.31 15.59
CA MET A 1 9.61 5.59 16.06
C MET A 1 8.17 5.60 15.54
N LYS A 2 7.15 5.95 16.34
CA LYS A 2 5.78 6.04 15.79
C LYS A 2 5.73 7.16 14.74
N PRO A 3 5.09 6.99 13.57
CA PRO A 3 4.88 8.09 12.63
C PRO A 3 4.16 9.24 13.34
N LYS A 4 4.66 10.47 13.18
CA LYS A 4 4.04 11.67 13.77
C LYS A 4 2.80 12.14 12.99
N GLU A 5 2.65 11.71 11.74
CA GLU A 5 1.50 12.05 10.92
C GLU A 5 0.27 11.23 11.32
N MET A 6 -0.88 11.90 11.37
CA MET A 6 -2.17 11.22 11.43
C MET A 6 -2.37 10.34 10.20
N LYS A 7 -3.09 9.22 10.34
CA LYS A 7 -3.52 8.44 9.19
C LYS A 7 -4.28 9.33 8.19
N PRO A 8 -3.99 9.27 6.88
CA PRO A 8 -4.61 10.17 5.91
C PRO A 8 -6.09 9.83 5.74
N GLY A 9 -6.98 10.80 5.98
CA GLY A 9 -8.42 10.64 5.73
C GLY A 9 -8.79 10.57 4.22
N THR A 10 -7.83 10.77 3.33
CA THR A 10 -8.00 10.67 1.87
C THR A 10 -6.69 10.27 1.21
N VAL A 11 -6.76 9.34 0.26
CA VAL A 11 -5.61 8.82 -0.49
C VAL A 11 -5.93 8.78 -1.99
N TYR A 12 -4.90 8.84 -2.84
CA TYR A 12 -5.03 8.70 -4.29
C TYR A 12 -4.32 7.41 -4.71
N ARG A 13 -5.06 6.49 -5.32
CA ARG A 13 -4.55 5.18 -5.77
C ARG A 13 -4.54 5.11 -7.29
N ILE A 14 -3.58 4.38 -7.83
CA ILE A 14 -3.43 4.17 -9.27
C ILE A 14 -4.04 2.82 -9.62
N ILE A 15 -4.85 2.80 -10.68
CA ILE A 15 -5.66 1.66 -11.09
C ILE A 15 -5.43 1.41 -12.59
N ASP A 16 -5.10 0.17 -12.94
CA ASP A 16 -5.04 -0.30 -14.31
C ASP A 16 -6.46 -0.34 -14.90
N ARG A 17 -6.66 0.30 -16.06
CA ARG A 17 -8.01 0.48 -16.63
C ARG A 17 -8.61 -0.79 -17.20
N GLU A 18 -7.77 -1.74 -17.63
CA GLU A 18 -8.19 -3.00 -18.24
C GLU A 18 -8.61 -4.01 -17.17
N SER A 19 -7.74 -4.26 -16.20
CA SER A 19 -7.99 -5.23 -15.12
C SER A 19 -8.80 -4.67 -13.94
N GLY A 20 -8.87 -3.34 -13.80
CA GLY A 20 -9.51 -2.67 -12.67
C GLY A 20 -8.74 -2.77 -11.35
N ASN A 21 -7.57 -3.44 -11.34
CA ASN A 21 -6.77 -3.68 -10.15
C ASN A 21 -5.94 -2.47 -9.73
N PHE A 22 -5.64 -2.38 -8.43
CA PHE A 22 -4.69 -1.41 -7.90
C PHE A 22 -3.26 -1.74 -8.34
N VAL A 23 -2.50 -0.73 -8.74
CA VAL A 23 -1.14 -0.87 -9.26
C VAL A 23 -0.19 -0.12 -8.33
N GLY A 24 0.35 -0.84 -7.35
CA GLY A 24 1.07 -0.25 -6.21
C GLY A 24 0.10 0.43 -5.24
N SER A 25 -0.32 -0.29 -4.20
CA SER A 25 -1.10 0.33 -3.11
C SER A 25 -0.17 1.00 -2.12
N TYR A 26 -0.09 2.32 -2.25
CA TYR A 26 0.59 3.23 -1.34
C TYR A 26 -0.14 3.37 0.04
N SER A 27 0.58 3.53 1.17
CA SER A 27 0.10 4.22 2.40
C SER A 27 1.16 4.82 3.38
N ARG A 28 1.27 6.15 3.48
CA ARG A 28 2.36 6.93 4.15
C ARG A 28 2.69 6.60 5.62
N ALA A 29 1.87 5.81 6.29
CA ALA A 29 1.94 5.55 7.73
C ALA A 29 2.51 4.16 8.10
N TYR A 30 2.92 3.36 7.11
CA TYR A 30 3.73 2.14 7.23
C TYR A 30 4.80 2.20 6.13
N CYS A 31 5.94 1.51 6.23
CA CYS A 31 7.15 1.93 5.48
C CYS A 31 7.26 1.50 4.01
N ASP A 32 6.46 0.55 3.53
CA ASP A 32 6.54 0.01 2.16
C ASP A 32 5.39 0.49 1.23
N GLU A 33 5.18 1.80 1.15
CA GLU A 33 4.33 2.44 2.17
C GLU A 33 4.22 3.99 1.99
N TYR A 34 3.85 4.48 0.80
CA TYR A 34 3.92 5.91 0.42
C TYR A 34 2.69 6.43 -0.39
N ASP A 35 1.69 6.96 0.31
CA ASP A 35 0.48 7.66 -0.20
C ASP A 35 0.75 8.96 -0.97
N PHE A 36 0.06 9.19 -2.08
CA PHE A 36 0.03 10.51 -2.75
C PHE A 36 -0.95 11.48 -2.09
N SER A 37 -0.59 12.77 -2.00
CA SER A 37 -1.48 13.82 -1.45
C SER A 37 -2.44 14.43 -2.49
N SER A 38 -2.18 14.21 -3.77
CA SER A 38 -3.00 14.68 -4.89
C SER A 38 -2.85 13.75 -6.10
N ALA A 39 -3.81 13.81 -7.04
CA ALA A 39 -3.69 13.10 -8.31
C ALA A 39 -2.48 13.58 -9.15
N TYR A 40 -2.09 14.85 -9.02
CA TYR A 40 -0.90 15.38 -9.68
C TYR A 40 0.40 14.74 -9.15
N GLN A 41 0.56 14.62 -7.84
CA GLN A 41 1.71 13.92 -7.26
C GLN A 41 1.73 12.43 -7.62
N ALA A 42 0.57 11.77 -7.65
CA ALA A 42 0.46 10.40 -8.12
C ALA A 42 0.91 10.24 -9.59
N ARG A 43 0.59 11.21 -10.45
CA ARG A 43 0.97 11.19 -11.88
C ARG A 43 2.46 11.51 -12.11
N LEU A 44 3.09 12.31 -11.24
CA LEU A 44 4.52 12.62 -11.30
C LEU A 44 5.44 11.54 -10.71
N ALA A 45 4.89 10.56 -9.99
CA ALA A 45 5.70 9.56 -9.31
C ALA A 45 6.41 8.62 -10.31
N ASN A 46 7.74 8.71 -10.36
CA ASN A 46 8.55 7.97 -11.35
C ASN A 46 8.80 6.50 -10.96
N CYS A 47 7.72 5.72 -10.84
CA CYS A 47 7.81 4.26 -10.76
C CYS A 47 8.07 3.72 -12.18
N HIS A 48 9.33 3.78 -12.65
CA HIS A 48 9.75 3.40 -14.00
C HIS A 48 8.93 4.05 -15.14
N GLY A 49 8.47 5.29 -14.95
CA GLY A 49 7.55 5.97 -15.87
C GLY A 49 6.13 5.38 -15.97
N MET A 50 5.84 4.25 -15.32
CA MET A 50 4.56 3.53 -15.43
C MET A 50 3.36 4.44 -15.13
N PHE A 51 3.49 5.28 -14.11
CA PHE A 51 2.41 6.14 -13.67
C PHE A 51 2.13 7.33 -14.59
N THR A 52 2.99 7.69 -15.54
CA THR A 52 2.70 8.79 -16.49
C THR A 52 1.75 8.37 -17.62
N ASP A 53 1.53 7.07 -17.85
CA ASP A 53 0.59 6.58 -18.85
C ASP A 53 -0.87 6.76 -18.40
N GLU A 54 -1.50 7.82 -18.90
CA GLU A 54 -2.91 8.13 -18.61
C GLU A 54 -3.91 7.23 -19.36
N LYS A 55 -3.48 6.63 -20.48
CA LYS A 55 -4.31 5.76 -21.32
C LYS A 55 -4.47 4.39 -20.69
N ARG A 56 -3.43 3.88 -20.02
CA ARG A 56 -3.45 2.62 -19.27
C ARG A 56 -3.90 2.79 -17.83
N TYR A 57 -3.44 3.85 -17.14
CA TYR A 57 -3.68 4.01 -15.70
C TYR A 57 -4.54 5.23 -15.36
N LYS A 58 -5.61 4.98 -14.59
CA LYS A 58 -6.46 6.02 -13.98
C LYS A 58 -6.06 6.24 -12.52
N ILE A 59 -6.32 7.44 -12.00
CA ILE A 59 -6.07 7.79 -10.60
C ILE A 59 -7.43 7.95 -9.92
N ALA A 60 -7.65 7.21 -8.83
CA ALA A 60 -8.89 7.22 -8.07
C ALA A 60 -8.65 7.77 -6.66
N LYS A 61 -9.57 8.63 -6.21
CA LYS A 61 -9.53 9.27 -4.89
C LYS A 61 -10.41 8.48 -3.93
N TYR A 62 -9.84 8.02 -2.83
CA TYR A 62 -10.53 7.27 -1.78
C TYR A 62 -10.60 8.08 -0.50
N LYS A 63 -11.77 8.13 0.14
CA LYS A 63 -11.89 8.47 1.56
C LYS A 63 -11.44 7.26 2.36
N VAL A 64 -10.56 7.45 3.34
CA VAL A 64 -10.12 6.36 4.22
C VAL A 64 -10.85 6.50 5.55
N THR A 65 -11.42 5.39 6.01
CA THR A 65 -12.05 5.26 7.33
C THR A 65 -11.39 4.09 8.04
N TYR A 66 -10.91 4.32 9.26
CA TYR A 66 -10.39 3.28 10.13
C TYR A 66 -11.47 2.90 11.12
N GLU A 67 -11.78 1.61 11.20
CA GLU A 67 -12.67 1.02 12.18
C GLU A 67 -11.86 0.08 13.08
N LEU A 68 -12.02 0.22 14.39
CA LEU A 68 -11.34 -0.63 15.36
C LEU A 68 -12.10 -1.95 15.48
N VAL A 69 -11.64 -2.98 14.78
CA VAL A 69 -12.29 -4.32 14.80
C VAL A 69 -11.92 -5.10 16.07
N LYS A 70 -10.66 -5.02 16.52
CA LYS A 70 -10.16 -5.59 17.78
C LYS A 70 -8.95 -4.77 18.24
N ASP A 71 -8.90 -4.41 19.52
CA ASP A 71 -7.82 -3.58 20.11
C ASP A 71 -6.62 -4.42 20.58
N ASP A 72 -6.87 -5.69 20.94
CA ASP A 72 -5.85 -6.64 21.38
C ASP A 72 -5.96 -7.95 20.58
N CYS A 73 -5.22 -8.04 19.49
CA CYS A 73 -5.09 -9.26 18.69
C CYS A 73 -3.98 -10.11 19.27
N ASP A 74 -4.34 -11.22 19.93
CA ASP A 74 -3.42 -12.32 20.18
C ASP A 74 -2.64 -12.65 18.90
N ILE A 75 -1.35 -12.89 19.05
CA ILE A 75 -0.59 -13.59 18.00
C ILE A 75 -1.07 -15.03 18.01
N GLU A 76 -2.21 -15.30 17.36
CA GLU A 76 -2.49 -16.63 16.86
C GLU A 76 -1.23 -17.10 16.14
N LYS A 77 -0.77 -18.30 16.50
CA LYS A 77 0.49 -18.86 16.00
C LYS A 77 0.31 -19.21 14.52
N GLY A 78 0.37 -18.19 13.67
CA GLY A 78 0.24 -18.30 12.22
C GLY A 78 1.15 -19.43 11.73
N ASP A 79 0.58 -20.29 10.90
CA ASP A 79 1.10 -21.62 10.61
C ASP A 79 2.63 -21.62 10.43
N LYS A 80 3.34 -22.19 11.41
CA LYS A 80 4.81 -22.26 11.46
C LYS A 80 5.45 -22.94 10.25
N LYS A 81 4.64 -23.52 9.36
CA LYS A 81 5.03 -24.10 8.07
C LYS A 81 5.58 -23.09 7.07
N PHE A 82 5.13 -21.83 7.08
CA PHE A 82 5.58 -20.86 6.07
C PHE A 82 7.03 -20.36 6.29
N TYR A 83 7.37 -19.94 7.52
CA TYR A 83 8.67 -19.32 7.79
C TYR A 83 9.89 -20.23 7.68
N LYS A 84 9.75 -21.54 7.97
CA LYS A 84 10.91 -22.44 8.06
C LYS A 84 11.56 -22.70 6.69
N LYS A 85 10.76 -22.72 5.62
CA LYS A 85 11.21 -23.10 4.28
C LYS A 85 12.00 -21.99 3.56
N ASP A 86 11.73 -20.73 3.89
CA ASP A 86 12.49 -19.60 3.34
C ASP A 86 13.72 -19.23 4.19
N LEU A 87 13.68 -19.42 5.52
CA LEU A 87 14.89 -19.26 6.36
C LEU A 87 16.00 -20.24 5.95
N GLU A 88 15.65 -21.52 5.74
CA GLU A 88 16.59 -22.54 5.22
C GLU A 88 17.11 -22.21 3.81
N ARG A 89 16.41 -21.36 3.04
CA ARG A 89 16.82 -20.90 1.69
C ARG A 89 17.77 -19.70 1.73
N PHE A 90 17.74 -18.88 2.79
CA PHE A 90 18.55 -17.68 2.94
C PHE A 90 19.74 -17.84 3.91
N GLY A 91 19.93 -19.01 4.52
CA GLY A 91 21.19 -19.38 5.17
C GLY A 91 21.50 -18.67 6.49
N TRP A 92 20.49 -18.49 7.34
CA TRP A 92 20.60 -18.02 8.73
C TRP A 92 20.25 -19.13 9.72
#